data_AF-A0A7Y2CWE6-F1
#
_entry.id   AF-A0A7Y2CWE6-F1
#
_cell.length_a   1.000
_cell.length_b   1.000
_cell.length_c   1.000
_cell.angle_alpha   90.00
_cell.angle_beta   90.00
_cell.angle_gamma   90.00
#
_symmetry.space_group_name_H-M   'P 1'
#
loop_
_entity.id
_entity.type
_entity.pdbx_description
1 polymer ?
#
loop_
_entity_poly.entity_id
_entity_poly.type
_entity_poly.pdbx_seq_one_letter_code
_entity_poly.pdbx_strand_id
1 'polypeptide(L)'
;MSLGISLFIAMTIDAFLGEPDWIWRRLPHPAVLMGRLISSLEERLNRGTQRRAAGVLLILVLLVTGIAVGGVLSLLGPLAEILVTAVLLAQRSLVDHVAAVVDGLRQSLSAGRRAVAMIVSRDTAGMEESAVARSAIESAAE
;
A
#
# COMPACT_ATOMS: atom_id res chain seq x y z
N MET A 1 21.20 -16.68 3.67
CA MET A 1 19.87 -17.27 3.99
C MET A 1 19.14 -17.48 2.68
N SER A 2 18.36 -18.55 2.50
CA SER A 2 17.55 -18.70 1.28
C SER A 2 16.49 -17.60 1.24
N LEU A 3 16.27 -17.00 0.06
CA LEU A 3 15.30 -15.92 -0.15
C LEU A 3 13.89 -16.33 0.32
N GLY A 4 13.52 -17.60 0.12
CA GLY A 4 12.25 -18.15 0.61
C GLY A 4 12.12 -18.17 2.14
N ILE A 5 13.22 -18.37 2.87
CA ILE A 5 13.21 -18.32 4.35
C ILE A 5 13.00 -16.89 4.82
N SER A 6 13.70 -15.92 4.20
CA SER A 6 13.54 -14.50 4.52
C SER A 6 12.09 -14.04 4.30
N LEU A 7 11.49 -14.41 3.17
CA LEU A 7 10.10 -14.09 2.85
C LEU A 7 9.13 -14.72 3.86
N PHE A 8 9.30 -16.01 4.17
CA PHE A 8 8.45 -16.69 5.14
C PHE A 8 8.49 -16.01 6.52
N ILE A 9 9.68 -15.64 6.98
CA ILE A 9 9.85 -14.91 8.24
C ILE A 9 9.20 -13.53 8.15
N ALA A 10 9.45 -12.76 7.09
CA ALA A 10 8.88 -11.44 6.91
C ALA A 10 7.33 -11.46 6.90
N MET A 11 6.74 -12.40 6.16
CA MET A 11 5.29 -12.62 6.16
C MET A 11 4.78 -13.00 7.55
N THR A 12 5.47 -13.89 8.25
CA THR A 12 5.07 -14.28 9.62
C THR A 12 5.09 -13.06 10.54
N ILE A 13 6.16 -12.26 10.49
CA ILE A 13 6.29 -11.03 11.29
C ILE A 13 5.14 -10.07 10.99
N ASP A 14 4.87 -9.80 9.71
CA ASP A 14 3.78 -8.89 9.32
C ASP A 14 2.40 -9.42 9.72
N ALA A 15 2.16 -10.73 9.63
CA ALA A 15 0.90 -11.33 10.06
C ALA A 15 0.62 -11.16 11.57
N PHE A 16 1.66 -11.18 12.41
CA PHE A 16 1.53 -11.03 13.87
C PHE A 16 1.61 -9.58 14.36
N LEU A 17 2.52 -8.78 13.79
CA LEU A 17 2.74 -7.40 14.24
C LEU A 17 1.86 -6.39 13.50
N GLY A 18 1.48 -6.70 12.25
CA GLY A 18 0.79 -5.79 11.35
C GLY A 18 1.45 -4.41 11.28
N GLU A 19 0.61 -3.38 11.26
CA GLU A 19 1.03 -1.99 11.30
C GLU A 19 0.75 -1.39 12.69
N PRO A 20 1.76 -1.23 13.57
CA PRO A 20 1.53 -0.68 14.89
C PRO A 20 1.17 0.81 14.79
N ASP A 21 -0.10 1.13 15.03
CA ASP A 21 -0.67 2.49 15.00
C ASP A 21 0.23 3.54 15.69
N TRP A 22 0.86 3.18 16.81
CA TRP A 22 1.69 4.11 17.59
C TRP A 22 2.98 4.51 16.87
N ILE A 23 3.54 3.65 16.02
CA ILE A 23 4.71 3.94 15.19
C ILE A 23 4.28 4.84 14.04
N TRP A 24 3.25 4.42 13.30
CA TRP A 24 2.87 5.07 12.04
C TRP A 24 2.16 6.41 12.22
N ARG A 25 1.61 6.67 13.40
CA ARG A 25 1.17 8.02 13.81
C ARG A 25 2.33 8.99 14.03
N ARG A 26 3.54 8.50 14.34
CA ARG A 26 4.74 9.32 14.61
C ARG A 26 5.68 9.40 13.41
N LEU A 27 5.85 8.31 12.69
CA LEU A 27 6.69 8.20 11.51
C LEU A 27 5.80 7.79 10.32
N PRO A 28 5.74 8.56 9.22
CA PRO A 28 4.95 8.16 8.07
C PRO A 28 5.46 6.83 7.48
N HIS A 29 4.54 5.90 7.23
CA HIS A 29 4.86 4.62 6.61
C HIS A 29 5.59 4.82 5.28
N PRO A 30 6.61 4.01 4.94
CA PRO A 30 7.30 4.11 3.65
C PRO A 30 6.35 4.13 2.44
N ALA A 31 5.28 3.33 2.48
CA ALA A 31 4.25 3.33 1.44
C ALA A 31 3.53 4.69 1.29
N VAL A 32 3.23 5.37 2.41
CA VAL A 32 2.62 6.71 2.40
C VAL A 32 3.59 7.74 1.84
N LEU A 33 4.88 7.64 2.16
CA LEU A 33 5.91 8.51 1.58
C LEU A 33 6.02 8.33 0.06
N MET A 34 6.00 7.08 -0.41
CA MET A 34 5.98 6.77 -1.85
C MET A 34 4.73 7.36 -2.52
N GLY A 35 3.54 7.15 -1.94
CA GLY A 35 2.29 7.74 -2.44
C GLY A 35 2.35 9.26 -2.54
N ARG A 36 2.82 9.95 -1.50
CA ARG A 36 2.98 11.42 -1.51
C ARG A 36 3.96 11.90 -2.58
N LEU A 37 5.07 11.19 -2.75
CA LEU A 37 6.05 11.50 -3.80
C LEU A 37 5.42 11.36 -5.19
N ILE A 38 4.70 10.26 -5.43
CA ILE A 38 4.00 10.00 -6.69
C ILE A 38 2.96 11.09 -6.95
N SER A 39 2.07 11.37 -6.00
CA SER A 39 1.04 12.40 -6.15
C SER A 39 1.63 13.77 -6.43
N SER A 40 2.68 14.18 -5.70
CA SER A 40 3.32 15.47 -5.91
C SER A 40 3.99 15.57 -7.28
N LEU A 41 4.61 14.51 -7.77
CA LEU A 41 5.24 14.50 -9.09
C LEU A 41 4.18 14.43 -10.18
N GLU A 42 3.10 13.66 -10.01
CA GLU A 42 2.00 13.60 -10.95
C GLU A 42 1.35 14.98 -11.13
N GLU A 43 1.04 15.69 -10.05
CA GLU A 43 0.45 17.04 -10.11
C GLU A 43 1.33 18.04 -10.88
N ARG A 44 2.65 17.85 -10.86
CA ARG A 44 3.64 18.72 -11.53
C ARG A 44 3.89 18.30 -12.97
N LEU A 45 4.00 17.01 -13.22
CA LEU A 45 4.46 16.42 -14.49
C LEU A 45 3.30 16.06 -15.42
N ASN A 46 2.10 15.77 -14.89
CA ASN A 46 0.93 15.36 -15.66
C ASN A 46 0.16 16.55 -16.26
N ARG A 47 0.87 17.58 -16.73
CA ARG A 47 0.31 18.81 -17.35
C ARG A 47 0.79 18.95 -18.79
N GLY A 48 -0.07 19.50 -19.66
CA GLY A 48 0.28 19.83 -21.05
C GLY A 48 0.20 18.65 -22.03
N THR A 49 0.86 18.77 -23.17
CA THR A 49 0.79 17.82 -24.30
C THR A 49 1.74 16.62 -24.16
N GLN A 50 2.77 16.72 -23.33
CA GLN A 50 3.84 15.72 -23.19
C GLN A 50 3.63 14.72 -22.03
N ARG A 51 2.38 14.40 -21.71
CA ARG A 51 2.00 13.57 -20.53
C ARG A 51 2.68 12.20 -20.52
N ARG A 52 2.85 11.57 -21.69
CA ARG A 52 3.52 10.26 -21.81
C ARG A 52 4.99 10.32 -21.42
N ALA A 53 5.73 11.30 -21.94
CA ALA A 53 7.14 11.46 -21.62
C ALA A 53 7.34 11.78 -20.12
N ALA A 54 6.47 12.60 -19.56
CA ALA A 54 6.47 12.95 -18.16
C ALA A 54 6.18 11.73 -17.25
N GLY A 55 5.24 10.86 -17.66
CA GLY A 55 4.98 9.59 -16.98
C GLY A 55 6.14 8.60 -17.06
N VAL A 56 6.83 8.50 -18.21
CA VAL A 56 8.05 7.68 -18.33
C VAL A 56 9.14 8.18 -17.40
N LEU A 57 9.36 9.51 -17.35
CA LEU A 57 10.33 10.11 -16.44
C LEU A 57 9.98 9.82 -14.97
N LEU A 58 8.71 9.94 -14.58
CA LEU A 58 8.23 9.60 -13.24
C LEU A 58 8.62 8.16 -12.88
N ILE A 59 8.28 7.19 -13.75
CA ILE A 59 8.58 5.77 -13.51
C ILE A 59 10.09 5.55 -13.38
N LEU A 60 10.90 6.16 -14.25
CA LEU A 60 12.35 6.05 -14.18
C LEU A 60 12.91 6.61 -12.86
N VAL A 61 12.41 7.76 -12.39
CA VAL A 61 12.81 8.35 -11.11
C VAL A 61 12.46 7.41 -9.96
N LEU A 62 11.25 6.86 -9.93
CA LEU A 62 10.82 5.91 -8.89
C LEU A 62 11.67 4.64 -8.92
N LEU A 63 11.94 4.10 -10.10
CA LEU A 63 12.74 2.88 -10.29
C LEU A 63 14.18 3.09 -9.80
N VAL A 64 14.85 4.15 -10.25
CA VAL A 64 16.23 4.46 -9.84
C VAL A 64 16.31 4.71 -8.34
N THR A 65 15.35 5.46 -7.80
CA THR A 65 15.29 5.73 -6.35
C THR A 65 15.08 4.43 -5.56
N GLY A 66 14.16 3.57 -6.00
CA GLY A 66 13.90 2.27 -5.37
C GLY A 66 15.11 1.35 -5.39
N ILE A 67 15.80 1.25 -6.53
CA ILE A 67 17.04 0.46 -6.66
C ILE A 67 18.14 1.02 -5.75
N ALA A 68 18.34 2.34 -5.74
CA ALA A 68 19.35 2.97 -4.91
C ALA A 68 19.09 2.76 -3.41
N VAL A 69 17.86 3.00 -2.95
CA VAL A 69 17.47 2.81 -1.55
C VAL A 69 17.54 1.33 -1.16
N GLY A 70 17.00 0.43 -1.99
CA GLY A 70 17.08 -1.02 -1.76
C GLY A 70 18.53 -1.53 -1.73
N GLY A 71 19.39 -1.01 -2.60
CA GLY A 71 20.81 -1.32 -2.63
C GLY A 71 21.56 -0.85 -1.38
N VAL A 72 21.20 0.31 -0.81
CA VAL A 72 21.76 0.76 0.47
C VAL A 72 21.25 -0.10 1.64
N LEU A 73 19.95 -0.43 1.64
CA LEU A 73 19.35 -1.24 2.71
C LEU A 73 19.88 -2.67 2.72
N SER A 74 20.23 -3.24 1.57
CA SER A 74 20.80 -4.60 1.50
C SER A 74 22.18 -4.70 2.17
N LEU A 75 22.91 -3.58 2.30
CA LEU A 75 24.19 -3.52 3.01
C LEU A 75 24.04 -3.66 4.54
N LEU A 76 22.83 -3.44 5.07
CA LEU A 76 22.54 -3.53 6.51
C LEU A 76 22.38 -4.99 6.99
N GLY A 77 22.43 -5.95 6.06
CA GLY A 77 22.38 -7.37 6.34
C GLY A 77 20.96 -7.96 6.38
N PRO A 78 20.86 -9.28 6.60
CA PRO A 78 19.62 -10.04 6.37
C PRO A 78 18.49 -9.66 7.33
N LEU A 79 18.80 -9.20 8.54
CA LEU A 79 17.76 -8.79 9.50
C LEU A 79 17.05 -7.52 9.03
N ALA A 80 17.79 -6.54 8.53
CA ALA A 80 17.22 -5.30 8.01
C ALA A 80 16.35 -5.57 6.77
N GLU A 81 16.81 -6.45 5.88
CA GLU A 81 16.05 -6.90 4.71
C GLU A 81 14.70 -7.51 5.12
N ILE A 82 14.70 -8.45 6.07
CA ILE A 82 13.47 -9.10 6.57
C ILE A 82 12.51 -8.06 7.18
N LEU A 83 13.01 -7.14 8.00
CA LEU A 83 12.18 -6.13 8.65
C LEU A 83 11.57 -5.15 7.64
N VAL A 84 12.36 -4.70 6.66
CA VAL A 84 11.89 -3.82 5.58
C VAL A 84 10.86 -4.57 4.73
N THR A 85 11.11 -5.83 4.37
CA THR A 85 10.15 -6.65 3.63
C THR A 85 8.87 -6.85 4.41
N ALA A 86 8.93 -7.12 5.72
CA ALA A 86 7.75 -7.27 6.56
C ALA A 86 6.89 -5.99 6.57
N VAL A 87 7.54 -4.82 6.71
CA VAL A 87 6.87 -3.52 6.67
C VAL A 87 6.27 -3.21 5.29
N LEU A 88 6.98 -3.53 4.20
CA LEU A 88 6.51 -3.22 2.85
C LEU A 88 5.44 -4.19 2.32
N LEU A 89 5.32 -5.40 2.86
CA LEU A 89 4.30 -6.36 2.46
C LEU A 89 2.89 -5.94 2.89
N ALA A 90 2.74 -5.43 4.12
CA ALA A 90 1.49 -4.90 4.67
C ALA A 90 0.24 -5.80 4.47
N GLN A 91 0.41 -7.13 4.42
CA GLN A 91 -0.70 -8.08 4.21
C GLN A 91 -1.72 -8.03 5.36
N ARG A 92 -1.26 -7.85 6.59
CA ARG A 92 -2.16 -7.78 7.76
C ARG A 92 -3.04 -6.54 7.69
N SER A 93 -2.44 -5.42 7.28
CA SER A 93 -3.14 -4.15 7.05
C SER A 93 -4.25 -4.30 6.00
N LEU A 94 -3.96 -4.98 4.88
CA LEU A 94 -4.97 -5.26 3.85
C LEU A 94 -6.14 -6.10 4.41
N VAL A 95 -5.84 -7.18 5.13
CA VAL A 95 -6.86 -8.03 5.76
C VAL A 95 -7.75 -7.22 6.73
N ASP A 96 -7.14 -6.36 7.55
CA ASP A 96 -7.86 -5.54 8.52
C ASP A 96 -8.76 -4.50 7.82
N HIS A 97 -8.32 -3.90 6.71
CA HIS A 97 -9.17 -3.00 5.94
C HIS A 97 -10.33 -3.72 5.24
N VAL A 98 -10.11 -4.91 4.68
CA VAL A 98 -11.18 -5.72 4.07
C VAL A 98 -12.19 -6.15 5.13
N ALA A 99 -11.74 -6.58 6.31
CA ALA A 99 -12.60 -6.89 7.44
C ALA A 99 -13.44 -5.67 7.87
N ALA A 100 -12.85 -4.47 7.88
CA ALA A 100 -13.57 -3.23 8.17
C ALA A 100 -14.69 -2.93 7.15
N VAL A 101 -14.53 -3.32 5.87
CA VAL A 101 -15.63 -3.23 4.89
C VAL A 101 -16.77 -4.17 5.25
N VAL A 102 -16.46 -5.42 5.60
CA VAL A 102 -17.46 -6.43 6.00
C VAL A 102 -18.23 -5.96 7.23
N ASP A 103 -17.53 -5.53 8.28
CA ASP A 103 -18.14 -5.04 9.51
C ASP A 103 -18.91 -3.73 9.29
N GLY A 104 -18.43 -2.89 8.37
CA GLY A 104 -19.14 -1.68 7.93
C GLY A 104 -20.48 -2.02 7.26
N LEU A 105 -20.49 -2.96 6.31
CA LEU A 105 -21.71 -3.40 5.62
C LEU A 105 -22.74 -4.02 6.57
N ARG A 106 -22.29 -4.77 7.59
CA ARG A 106 -23.17 -5.30 8.65
C ARG A 106 -23.85 -4.21 9.46
N GLN A 107 -23.26 -3.02 9.56
CA GLN A 107 -23.83 -1.89 10.28
C GLN A 107 -24.73 -1.03 9.38
N SER A 108 -24.24 -0.63 8.21
CA SER A 108 -25.01 0.10 7.20
C SER A 108 -24.24 0.18 5.88
N LEU A 109 -24.97 0.37 4.77
CA LEU A 109 -24.35 0.66 3.46
C LEU A 109 -23.43 1.89 3.52
N SER A 110 -23.80 2.93 4.27
CA SER A 110 -22.97 4.12 4.43
C SER A 110 -21.61 3.83 5.10
N ALA A 111 -21.59 2.92 6.07
CA ALA A 111 -20.37 2.53 6.77
C ALA A 111 -19.48 1.67 5.87
N GLY A 112 -20.06 0.72 5.12
CA GLY A 112 -19.34 -0.04 4.09
C GLY A 112 -18.74 0.86 3.00
N ARG A 113 -19.49 1.86 2.50
CA ARG A 113 -18.98 2.84 1.51
C ARG A 113 -17.78 3.62 2.02
N ARG A 114 -17.82 4.08 3.28
CA ARG A 114 -16.69 4.78 3.92
C ARG A 114 -15.47 3.86 4.07
N ALA A 115 -15.67 2.62 4.48
CA ALA A 115 -14.59 1.65 4.65
C ALA A 115 -13.94 1.29 3.30
N VAL A 116 -14.73 0.98 2.27
CA VAL A 116 -14.18 0.60 0.96
C VAL A 116 -13.46 1.76 0.28
N ALA A 117 -13.89 3.01 0.52
CA ALA A 117 -13.20 4.21 0.04
C ALA A 117 -11.75 4.35 0.52
N MET A 118 -11.38 3.64 1.60
CA MET A 118 -10.01 3.64 2.12
C MET A 118 -9.07 2.71 1.33
N ILE A 119 -9.62 1.74 0.59
CA ILE A 119 -8.84 0.73 -0.15
C ILE A 119 -9.03 0.77 -1.66
N VAL A 120 -9.89 1.66 -2.18
CA VAL A 120 -10.07 1.87 -3.62
C VAL A 120 -9.86 3.33 -3.99
N SER A 121 -9.36 3.56 -5.20
CA SER A 121 -9.12 4.90 -5.76
C SER A 121 -10.31 5.51 -6.49
N ARG A 122 -11.44 4.78 -6.62
CA ARG A 122 -12.64 5.19 -7.36
C ARG A 122 -13.71 5.79 -6.43
N ASP A 123 -14.60 6.61 -6.98
CA ASP A 123 -15.73 7.17 -6.21
C ASP A 123 -16.67 6.05 -5.72
N THR A 124 -16.99 6.09 -4.43
CA THR A 124 -17.78 5.08 -3.72
C THR A 124 -19.16 5.59 -3.30
N ALA A 125 -19.45 6.89 -3.47
CA ALA A 125 -20.65 7.53 -2.94
C ALA A 125 -21.96 6.90 -3.46
N GLY A 126 -21.96 6.43 -4.71
CA GLY A 126 -23.10 5.79 -5.38
C GLY A 126 -23.09 4.26 -5.41
N MET A 127 -22.16 3.59 -4.71
CA MET A 127 -22.05 2.13 -4.79
C MET A 127 -23.17 1.41 -4.05
N GLU A 128 -23.89 0.53 -4.72
CA GLU A 128 -24.77 -0.43 -4.04
C GLU A 128 -23.96 -1.46 -3.24
N GLU A 129 -24.62 -2.15 -2.29
CA GLU A 129 -23.99 -3.11 -1.37
C GLU A 129 -23.12 -4.15 -2.09
N SER A 130 -23.62 -4.72 -3.18
CA SER A 130 -22.89 -5.72 -3.98
C SER A 130 -21.64 -5.14 -4.65
N ALA A 131 -21.67 -3.87 -5.06
CA ALA A 131 -20.51 -3.19 -5.63
C ALA A 131 -19.44 -2.91 -4.57
N VAL A 132 -19.85 -2.52 -3.35
CA VAL A 132 -18.94 -2.35 -2.21
C VAL A 132 -18.24 -3.67 -1.87
N ALA A 133 -19.00 -4.76 -1.74
CA ALA A 133 -18.46 -6.08 -1.44
C ALA A 133 -17.51 -6.56 -2.56
N ARG A 134 -17.91 -6.41 -3.83
CA ARG A 134 -17.08 -6.77 -4.97
C ARG A 134 -15.77 -6.01 -4.99
N SER A 135 -15.79 -4.71 -4.75
CA SER A 135 -14.56 -3.91 -4.74
C SER A 135 -13.62 -4.29 -3.60
N ALA A 136 -14.13 -4.65 -2.43
CA ALA A 136 -13.29 -5.18 -1.36
C ALA A 136 -12.66 -6.54 -1.72
N ILE A 137 -13.40 -7.41 -2.42
CA ILE A 137 -12.88 -8.71 -2.89
C ILE A 137 -11.82 -8.52 -3.99
N GLU A 138 -12.06 -7.61 -4.94
CA GLU A 138 -11.09 -7.25 -5.98
C GLU A 138 -9.79 -6.71 -5.34
N SER A 139 -9.90 -5.77 -4.41
CA SER A 139 -8.75 -5.23 -3.67
C SER A 139 -8.01 -6.27 -2.81
N ALA A 140 -8.71 -7.31 -2.32
CA ALA A 140 -8.09 -8.39 -1.56
C ALA A 140 -7.35 -9.41 -2.44
N ALA A 141 -7.68 -9.45 -3.74
CA ALA A 141 -7.15 -10.41 -4.70
C ALA A 141 -5.97 -9.86 -5.52
N GLU A 142 -5.88 -8.53 -5.66
CA GLU A 142 -4.73 -7.81 -6.24
C GLU A 142 -3.51 -7.83 -5.29
#